data_AF-I4BSC9-F1
#
_entry.id   AF-I4BSC9-F1
#
_cell.length_a   1.000
_cell.length_b   1.000
_cell.length_c   1.000
_cell.angle_alpha   90.00
_cell.angle_beta   90.00
_cell.angle_gamma   90.00
#
_symmetry.space_group_name_H-M   'P 1'
#
loop_
_entity.id
_entity.type
_entity.pdbx_description
1 polymer ?
#
loop_
_entity_poly.entity_id
_entity_poly.type
_entity_poly.pdbx_seq_one_letter_code
_entity_poly.pdbx_strand_id
1 'polypeptide(L)'
;MQLPHLPASDDPAGIARVADAEQGAYFRRLLVSELAEVDARVTEVRDRIGHSLARGAFFEAGRARAQLEDDEQDKRTITRLLYALDRRFIPVAGPRVTAQRAVSDAASRCR
;
A
#
# COMPACT_ATOMS: atom_id res chain seq x y z
N MET A 1 -19.77 11.30 -46.23
CA MET A 1 -19.51 10.23 -45.24
C MET A 1 -18.93 10.88 -44.01
N GLN A 2 -19.78 11.18 -43.02
CA GLN A 2 -19.39 11.91 -41.80
C GLN A 2 -19.13 10.87 -40.72
N LEU A 3 -17.87 10.75 -40.27
CA LEU A 3 -17.50 9.85 -39.18
C LEU A 3 -18.08 10.41 -37.86
N PRO A 4 -18.69 9.58 -37.00
CA PRO A 4 -19.14 10.03 -35.70
C PRO A 4 -17.92 10.44 -34.86
N HIS A 5 -17.86 11.73 -34.54
CA HIS A 5 -16.92 12.27 -33.57
C HIS A 5 -17.32 11.68 -32.21
N LEU A 6 -16.66 10.60 -31.80
CA LEU A 6 -16.62 10.21 -30.39
C LEU A 6 -15.99 11.38 -29.64
N PRO A 7 -16.63 11.96 -28.61
CA PRO A 7 -15.97 12.93 -27.78
C PRO A 7 -14.83 12.17 -27.09
N ALA A 8 -13.60 12.45 -27.52
CA ALA A 8 -12.44 12.11 -26.74
C ALA A 8 -12.66 12.78 -25.39
N SER A 9 -12.76 11.99 -24.33
CA SER A 9 -12.71 12.52 -22.97
C SER A 9 -11.27 12.98 -22.72
N ASP A 10 -10.89 14.07 -23.37
CA ASP A 10 -9.59 14.73 -23.29
C ASP A 10 -9.54 15.58 -22.01
N ASP A 11 -9.85 14.97 -20.86
CA ASP A 11 -9.48 15.56 -19.58
C ASP A 11 -8.11 14.99 -19.18
N PRO A 12 -7.00 15.67 -19.55
CA PRO A 12 -5.66 15.22 -19.19
C PRO A 12 -5.49 15.10 -17.67
N ALA A 13 -6.26 15.85 -16.86
CA ALA A 13 -6.23 15.72 -15.41
C ALA A 13 -6.89 14.41 -14.94
N GLY A 14 -7.97 13.97 -15.62
CA GLY A 14 -8.60 12.67 -15.39
C GLY A 14 -7.67 11.51 -15.73
N ILE A 15 -7.03 11.56 -16.89
CA ILE A 15 -6.06 10.53 -17.33
C ILE A 15 -4.85 10.47 -16.38
N ALA A 16 -4.30 11.62 -15.98
CA ALA A 16 -3.19 11.68 -15.04
C ALA A 16 -3.54 11.08 -13.66
N ARG A 17 -4.77 11.29 -13.17
CA ARG A 17 -5.24 10.70 -11.90
C ARG A 17 -5.38 9.18 -11.99
N VAL A 18 -5.86 8.65 -13.11
CA VAL A 18 -5.96 7.20 -13.33
C VAL A 18 -4.57 6.58 -13.39
N ALA A 19 -3.64 7.19 -14.14
CA ALA A 19 -2.25 6.72 -14.21
C ALA A 19 -1.55 6.75 -12.83
N ASP A 20 -1.75 7.81 -12.03
CA ASP A 20 -1.18 7.89 -10.69
C ASP A 20 -1.77 6.81 -9.75
N ALA A 21 -3.07 6.54 -9.86
CA ALA A 21 -3.73 5.49 -9.08
C ALA A 21 -3.25 4.08 -9.46
N GLU A 22 -3.04 3.81 -10.75
CA GLU A 22 -2.49 2.54 -11.23
C GLU A 22 -1.05 2.32 -10.74
N GLN A 23 -0.22 3.37 -10.78
CA GLN A 23 1.13 3.34 -10.23
C GLN A 23 1.12 3.08 -8.72
N GLY A 24 0.25 3.77 -7.98
CA GLY A 24 0.06 3.53 -6.55
C GLY A 24 -0.32 2.08 -6.25
N ALA A 25 -1.28 1.52 -6.98
CA ALA A 25 -1.69 0.12 -6.84
C ALA A 25 -0.56 -0.87 -7.17
N TYR A 26 0.25 -0.58 -8.19
CA TYR A 26 1.42 -1.38 -8.55
C TYR A 26 2.45 -1.41 -7.41
N PHE A 27 2.91 -0.26 -6.93
CA PHE A 27 3.90 -0.20 -5.85
C PHE A 27 3.39 -0.82 -4.56
N ARG A 28 2.09 -0.70 -4.29
CA ARG A 28 1.48 -1.34 -3.12
C ARG A 28 1.60 -2.86 -3.19
N ARG A 29 1.28 -3.47 -4.34
CA ARG A 29 1.42 -4.92 -4.52
C ARG A 29 2.87 -5.37 -4.39
N LEU A 30 3.80 -4.62 -4.99
CA LEU A 30 5.23 -4.91 -4.90
C LEU A 30 5.71 -4.90 -3.44
N LEU A 31 5.39 -3.85 -2.69
CA LEU A 31 5.79 -3.71 -1.29
C LEU A 31 5.15 -4.77 -0.37
N VAL A 32 3.89 -5.17 -0.64
CA VAL A 32 3.26 -6.27 0.10
C VAL A 32 3.94 -7.61 -0.19
N SER A 33 4.32 -7.86 -1.43
CA SER A 33 5.09 -9.06 -1.80
C SER A 33 6.44 -9.08 -1.09
N GLU A 34 7.20 -7.99 -1.17
CA GLU A 34 8.51 -7.87 -0.52
C GLU A 34 8.39 -8.04 1.00
N LEU A 35 7.36 -7.47 1.62
CA LEU A 35 7.11 -7.64 3.05
C LEU A 35 6.92 -9.12 3.44
N ALA A 36 6.18 -9.88 2.64
CA ALA A 36 5.97 -11.30 2.87
C ALA A 36 7.28 -12.10 2.74
N GLU A 37 8.13 -11.75 1.78
CA GLU A 37 9.46 -12.36 1.61
C GLU A 37 10.39 -12.06 2.78
N VAL A 38 10.44 -10.80 3.23
CA VAL A 38 11.20 -10.40 4.43
C VAL A 38 10.69 -11.14 5.67
N ASP A 39 9.38 -11.27 5.84
CA ASP A 39 8.79 -11.99 6.98
C ASP A 39 9.17 -13.47 7.00
N ALA A 40 9.25 -14.10 5.83
CA ALA A 40 9.74 -15.46 5.69
C ALA A 40 11.23 -15.56 6.09
N ARG A 41 12.08 -14.64 5.61
CA ARG A 41 13.50 -14.58 5.99
C ARG A 41 13.70 -14.38 7.49
N VAL A 42 12.95 -13.45 8.10
CA VAL A 42 12.99 -13.21 9.56
C VAL A 42 12.69 -14.49 10.33
N THR A 43 11.68 -15.25 9.90
CA THR A 43 11.33 -16.53 10.53
C THR A 43 12.46 -17.53 10.39
N GLU A 44 12.97 -17.73 9.18
CA GLU A 44 14.07 -18.67 8.89
C GLU A 44 15.34 -18.34 9.70
N VAL A 45 15.70 -17.06 9.77
CA VAL A 45 16.89 -16.61 10.49
C VAL A 45 16.74 -16.84 11.99
N ARG A 46 15.55 -16.62 12.56
CA ARG A 46 15.26 -16.92 13.97
C ARG A 46 15.40 -18.40 14.28
N ASP A 47 14.88 -19.26 13.41
CA ASP A 47 15.02 -20.71 13.56
C ASP A 47 16.50 -21.14 13.49
N ARG A 48 17.26 -20.57 12.55
CA ARG A 48 18.71 -20.79 12.43
C ARG A 48 19.46 -20.37 13.68
N ILE A 49 19.12 -19.22 14.28
CA ILE A 49 19.69 -18.78 15.56
C ILE A 49 19.40 -19.82 16.64
N GLY A 50 18.16 -20.28 16.76
CA GLY A 50 17.75 -21.31 17.72
C GLY A 50 18.56 -22.60 17.57
N HIS A 51 18.71 -23.10 16.34
CA HIS A 51 19.49 -24.30 16.03
C HIS A 51 20.98 -24.14 16.31
N SER A 52 21.58 -22.99 15.96
CA SER A 52 23.00 -22.74 16.27
C SER A 52 23.23 -22.66 17.77
N LEU A 53 22.34 -22.03 18.54
CA LEU A 53 22.44 -21.97 19.99
C LEU A 53 22.30 -23.36 20.63
N ALA A 54 21.34 -24.18 20.17
CA ALA A 54 21.14 -25.54 20.67
C ALA A 54 22.37 -26.45 20.47
N ARG A 55 23.18 -26.18 19.43
CA ARG A 55 24.42 -26.91 19.13
C ARG A 55 25.68 -26.25 19.71
N GLY A 56 25.56 -25.15 20.47
CA GLY A 56 26.70 -24.41 21.02
C GLY A 56 27.50 -23.60 19.98
N ALA A 57 26.96 -23.41 18.77
CA ALA A 57 27.61 -22.68 17.69
C ALA A 57 27.40 -21.15 17.82
N PHE A 58 27.95 -20.55 18.88
CA PHE A 58 27.70 -19.13 19.22
C PHE A 58 28.13 -18.13 18.15
N PHE A 59 29.22 -18.41 17.41
CA PHE A 59 29.67 -17.55 16.32
C PHE A 59 28.67 -17.52 15.16
N GLU A 60 28.11 -18.68 14.78
CA GLU A 60 27.07 -18.76 13.76
C GLU A 60 25.80 -18.03 14.20
N ALA A 61 25.40 -18.21 15.46
CA ALA A 61 24.26 -17.50 16.04
C ALA A 61 24.49 -15.98 16.03
N GLY A 62 25.73 -15.52 16.30
CA GLY A 62 26.11 -14.11 16.20
C GLY A 62 25.94 -13.54 14.80
N ARG A 63 26.44 -14.23 13.77
CA ARG A 63 26.25 -13.81 12.36
C ARG A 63 24.78 -13.80 11.95
N ALA A 64 24.03 -14.81 12.38
CA ALA A 64 22.60 -14.88 12.09
C ALA A 64 21.81 -13.76 12.79
N ARG A 65 22.22 -13.29 13.96
CA ARG A 65 21.61 -12.11 14.62
C ARG A 65 21.83 -10.82 13.84
N ALA A 66 23.03 -10.58 13.32
CA ALA A 66 23.28 -9.40 12.48
C ALA A 66 22.35 -9.40 11.24
N GLN A 67 22.21 -10.55 10.58
CA GLN A 67 21.26 -10.71 9.47
C GLN A 67 19.80 -10.43 9.91
N LEU A 68 19.40 -10.92 11.08
CA LEU A 68 18.06 -10.67 11.61
C LEU A 68 17.79 -9.18 11.83
N GLU A 69 18.78 -8.44 12.34
CA GLU A 69 18.66 -7.00 12.55
C GLU A 69 18.45 -6.23 11.23
N ASP A 70 19.17 -6.64 10.17
CA ASP A 70 19.03 -6.09 8.82
C ASP A 70 17.63 -6.40 8.25
N ASP A 71 17.18 -7.66 8.29
CA ASP A 71 15.86 -8.05 7.78
C ASP A 71 14.71 -7.35 8.57
N GLU A 72 14.86 -7.16 9.89
CA GLU A 72 13.90 -6.41 10.68
C GLU A 72 13.90 -4.91 10.34
N GLN A 73 15.05 -4.34 9.95
CA GLN A 73 15.15 -2.98 9.47
C GLN A 73 14.48 -2.80 8.11
N ASP A 74 14.64 -3.76 7.20
CA ASP A 74 13.95 -3.77 5.92
C ASP A 74 12.43 -3.85 6.11
N LYS A 75 11.98 -4.75 7.00
CA LYS A 75 10.56 -4.87 7.37
C LYS A 75 9.98 -3.53 7.84
N ARG A 76 10.69 -2.83 8.73
CA ARG A 76 10.27 -1.50 9.23
C ARG A 76 10.21 -0.48 8.10
N THR A 77 11.16 -0.51 7.18
CA THR A 77 11.23 0.40 6.04
C THR A 77 10.07 0.18 5.08
N ILE A 78 9.80 -1.06 4.68
CA ILE A 78 8.69 -1.42 3.79
C ILE A 78 7.35 -1.04 4.43
N THR A 79 7.17 -1.31 5.72
CA THR A 79 5.95 -0.93 6.45
C THR A 79 5.72 0.58 6.43
N ARG A 80 6.78 1.39 6.59
CA ARG A 80 6.69 2.86 6.49
C ARG A 80 6.32 3.31 5.08
N LEU A 81 6.88 2.67 4.05
CA LEU A 81 6.56 2.98 2.65
C LEU A 81 5.11 2.64 2.32
N LEU A 82 4.61 1.50 2.77
CA LEU A 82 3.20 1.12 2.63
C LEU A 82 2.28 2.16 3.28
N TYR A 83 2.59 2.58 4.51
CA TYR A 83 1.82 3.61 5.20
C TYR A 83 1.85 4.96 4.45
N ALA A 84 3.01 5.37 3.93
CA ALA A 84 3.12 6.60 3.15
C ALA A 84 2.32 6.53 1.83
N LEU A 85 2.35 5.37 1.18
CA LEU A 85 1.61 5.12 -0.06
C LEU A 85 0.10 5.12 0.19
N ASP A 86 -0.35 4.40 1.22
CA ASP A 86 -1.74 4.38 1.66
C ASP A 86 -2.20 5.80 2.02
N ARG A 87 -1.40 6.61 2.72
CA ARG A 87 -1.75 8.01 3.00
C ARG A 87 -1.92 8.90 1.76
N ARG A 88 -1.17 8.63 0.70
CA ARG A 88 -1.24 9.42 -0.55
C ARG A 88 -2.46 9.03 -1.38
N PHE A 89 -2.83 7.74 -1.38
CA PHE A 89 -3.82 7.18 -2.30
C PHE A 89 -5.14 6.75 -1.65
N ILE A 90 -5.23 6.68 -0.32
CA ILE A 90 -6.52 6.54 0.37
C ILE A 90 -7.30 7.84 0.14
N PRO A 91 -8.48 7.80 -0.50
CA PRO A 91 -9.36 8.95 -0.51
C PRO A 91 -9.75 9.19 0.94
N VAL A 92 -9.34 10.33 1.51
CA VAL A 92 -9.95 10.83 2.74
C VAL A 92 -11.43 10.85 2.46
N ALA A 93 -12.19 9.96 3.08
CA ALA A 93 -13.64 10.04 3.08
C ALA A 93 -13.99 11.33 3.83
N GLY A 94 -13.92 12.46 3.12
CA GLY A 94 -14.48 13.71 3.57
C GLY A 94 -15.96 13.48 3.86
N PRO A 95 -16.53 14.17 4.86
CA PRO A 95 -17.92 13.98 5.25
C PRO A 95 -18.77 14.05 3.99
N ARG A 96 -19.66 13.08 3.81
CA ARG A 96 -20.64 13.00 2.72
C ARG A 96 -21.56 14.23 2.77
N VAL A 97 -21.07 15.40 2.33
CA VAL A 97 -21.87 16.59 2.11
C VAL A 97 -22.56 16.45 0.74
N THR A 98 -23.46 15.49 0.67
CA THR A 98 -24.61 15.53 -0.25
C THR A 98 -25.88 14.99 0.41
N ALA A 99 -25.91 14.92 1.75
CA ALA A 99 -27.16 15.04 2.49
C ALA A 99 -27.88 16.39 2.20
N GLN A 100 -27.16 17.37 1.61
CA GLN A 100 -27.72 18.67 1.21
C GLN A 100 -28.73 18.59 0.04
N ARG A 101 -28.73 17.53 -0.78
CA ARG A 101 -29.70 17.40 -1.89
C ARG A 101 -31.04 16.78 -1.45
N ALA A 102 -31.05 16.05 -0.33
CA ALA A 102 -32.28 15.46 0.22
C ALA A 102 -33.16 16.47 0.97
N VAL A 103 -32.60 17.59 1.43
CA VAL A 103 -33.37 18.64 2.12
C VAL A 103 -34.01 19.63 1.12
N SER A 104 -33.47 19.76 -0.09
CA SER A 104 -34.07 20.62 -1.13
C SER A 104 -35.30 20.01 -1.80
N ASP A 105 -35.39 18.68 -1.87
CA ASP A 105 -36.57 17.99 -2.46
C ASP A 105 -37.75 17.87 -1.48
N ALA A 106 -37.51 18.03 -0.18
CA ALA A 106 -38.56 18.06 0.84
C ALA A 106 -39.28 19.41 0.91
N ALA A 107 -38.60 20.51 0.56
CA ALA A 107 -39.16 21.86 0.60
C ALA A 107 -40.04 22.22 -0.62
N SER A 108 -39.87 21.53 -1.75
CA SER A 108 -40.66 21.77 -2.98
C SER A 108 -41.96 20.97 -3.06
N ARG A 109 -42.22 20.04 -2.13
CA ARG A 109 -43.46 19.23 -2.10
C ARG A 109 -44.50 19.73 -1.10
N CYS A 110 -44.24 20.85 -0.44
CA CYS A 110 -45.16 21.51 0.48
C CYS A 110 -45.45 22.96 0.01
N ARG A 111 -45.93 23.14 -1.22
CA ARG A 111 -46.70 24.33 -1.64
C ARG A 111 -47.72 23.94 -2.69
#